data_AF-A0A947SDN3-F1
#
_entry.id   AF-A0A947SDN3-F1
#
_cell.length_a   1.000
_cell.length_b   1.000
_cell.length_c   1.000
_cell.angle_alpha   90.00
_cell.angle_beta   90.00
_cell.angle_gamma   90.00
#
_symmetry.space_group_name_H-M   'P 1'
#
loop_
_entity.id
_entity.type
_entity.pdbx_description
1 polymer ?
#
loop_
_entity_poly.entity_id
_entity_poly.type
_entity_poly.pdbx_seq_one_letter_code
_entity_poly.pdbx_strand_id
1 'polypeptide(L)'
;MELDSKQAFDKIEETFQDLRGVIAETKRSDSALLECFVLAQVFDNEKRYIREFFPIEANTDEYTRLANLEKAAGEEYKQLFPVYDRLSTQEVVDLIYTELQKIVPEYQKRMDYFGDMDLDKLIETLELRDRIKLLFDELEVWTNRFVRKDRIELERQDDLFKQITETDTKLKDELVVKSSTHKDIYMEAESRLIRKPNGKKRYDFWWWHAGE
;
A
#
# COMPACT_ATOMS: atom_id res chain seq x y z
N MET A 1 -4.08 -7.08 18.67
CA MET A 1 -5.48 -7.28 19.12
C MET A 1 -6.20 -7.87 17.92
N GLU A 2 -6.67 -9.11 17.98
CA GLU A 2 -7.41 -9.70 16.86
C GLU A 2 -8.68 -8.85 16.64
N LEU A 3 -8.84 -8.30 15.43
CA LEU A 3 -10.09 -7.66 15.03
C LEU A 3 -11.15 -8.77 15.02
N ASP A 4 -12.27 -8.56 15.72
CA ASP A 4 -13.42 -9.43 15.50
C ASP A 4 -14.00 -9.20 14.09
N SER A 5 -14.81 -10.14 13.58
CA SER A 5 -15.39 -10.05 12.23
C SER A 5 -16.05 -8.68 12.00
N LYS A 6 -16.79 -8.18 12.99
CA LYS A 6 -17.50 -6.90 12.88
C LYS A 6 -16.52 -5.74 12.70
N GLN A 7 -15.45 -5.69 13.49
CA GLN A 7 -14.45 -4.63 13.40
C GLN A 7 -13.72 -4.65 12.05
N ALA A 8 -13.42 -5.84 11.51
CA ALA A 8 -12.81 -5.96 10.18
C ALA A 8 -13.75 -5.46 9.07
N PHE A 9 -15.04 -5.78 9.18
CA PHE A 9 -16.07 -5.31 8.25
C PHE A 9 -16.34 -3.80 8.34
N ASP A 10 -16.33 -3.23 9.54
CA ASP A 10 -16.50 -1.78 9.72
C ASP A 10 -15.29 -1.02 9.14
N LYS A 11 -14.08 -1.57 9.29
CA LYS A 11 -12.85 -1.01 8.73
C LYS A 11 -12.86 -0.99 7.19
N ILE A 12 -13.20 -2.10 6.54
CA ILE A 12 -13.24 -2.13 5.06
C ILE A 12 -14.31 -1.19 4.48
N GLU A 13 -15.40 -0.95 5.22
CA GLU A 13 -16.41 0.04 4.82
C GLU A 13 -15.92 1.48 4.96
N GLU A 14 -15.18 1.79 6.03
CA GLU A 14 -14.52 3.07 6.20
C GLU A 14 -13.53 3.35 5.07
N THR A 15 -12.61 2.40 4.80
CA THR A 15 -11.68 2.47 3.68
C THR A 15 -12.41 2.64 2.35
N PHE A 16 -13.55 1.98 2.17
CA PHE A 16 -14.36 2.15 0.97
C PHE A 16 -14.95 3.56 0.85
N GLN A 17 -15.46 4.16 1.92
CA GLN A 17 -15.96 5.54 1.87
C GLN A 17 -14.83 6.54 1.60
N ASP A 18 -13.67 6.34 2.21
CA ASP A 18 -12.50 7.18 1.96
C ASP A 18 -12.06 7.09 0.50
N LEU A 19 -11.98 5.86 -0.04
CA LEU A 19 -11.67 5.63 -1.45
C LEU A 19 -12.65 6.36 -2.38
N ARG A 20 -13.95 6.33 -2.08
CA ARG A 20 -14.98 7.07 -2.84
C ARG A 20 -14.76 8.58 -2.78
N GLY A 21 -14.44 9.09 -1.59
CA GLY A 21 -14.11 10.50 -1.38
C GLY A 21 -12.92 10.93 -2.24
N VAL A 22 -11.84 10.17 -2.19
CA VAL A 22 -10.60 10.43 -2.92
C VAL A 22 -10.79 10.27 -4.44
N ILE A 23 -11.61 9.32 -4.91
CA ILE A 23 -11.99 9.22 -6.33
C ILE A 23 -12.76 10.46 -6.78
N ALA A 24 -13.73 10.91 -5.97
CA ALA A 24 -14.51 12.10 -6.28
C ALA A 24 -13.63 13.37 -6.33
N GLU A 25 -12.64 13.48 -5.44
CA GLU A 25 -11.64 14.54 -5.48
C GLU A 25 -10.75 14.43 -6.72
N THR A 26 -10.22 13.24 -7.00
CA THR A 26 -9.35 12.97 -8.15
C THR A 26 -10.02 13.37 -9.47
N LYS A 27 -11.33 13.13 -9.60
CA LYS A 27 -12.11 13.58 -10.77
C LYS A 27 -12.13 15.09 -10.93
N ARG A 28 -12.13 15.85 -9.83
CA ARG A 28 -12.14 17.32 -9.81
C ARG A 28 -10.74 17.90 -10.00
N SER A 29 -9.73 17.29 -9.38
CA SER A 29 -8.32 17.66 -9.48
C SER A 29 -7.45 16.42 -9.38
N ASP A 30 -6.47 16.28 -10.27
CA ASP A 30 -5.55 15.13 -10.29
C ASP A 30 -4.64 15.02 -9.05
N SER A 31 -4.78 15.96 -8.09
CA SER A 31 -4.02 16.05 -6.85
C SER A 31 -4.13 14.83 -5.93
N ALA A 32 -5.26 14.12 -6.01
CA ALA A 32 -5.56 12.99 -5.15
C ALA A 32 -5.26 11.61 -5.80
N LEU A 33 -4.70 11.61 -7.02
CA LEU A 33 -4.48 10.38 -7.79
C LEU A 33 -3.61 9.35 -7.07
N LEU A 34 -2.53 9.79 -6.42
CA LEU A 34 -1.63 8.89 -5.69
C LEU A 34 -2.32 8.28 -4.47
N GLU A 35 -3.18 9.05 -3.82
CA GLU A 35 -3.97 8.57 -2.68
C GLU A 35 -5.04 7.56 -3.14
N CYS A 36 -5.60 7.73 -4.35
CA CYS A 36 -6.43 6.72 -4.97
C CYS A 36 -5.70 5.38 -5.13
N PHE A 37 -4.43 5.38 -5.57
CA PHE A 37 -3.65 4.15 -5.71
C PHE A 37 -3.45 3.46 -4.36
N VAL A 38 -3.10 4.24 -3.33
CA VAL A 38 -2.89 3.74 -1.96
C VAL A 38 -4.17 3.12 -1.40
N LEU A 39 -5.28 3.87 -1.38
CA LEU A 39 -6.55 3.40 -0.79
C LEU A 39 -7.14 2.23 -1.57
N ALA A 40 -7.00 2.20 -2.89
CA ALA A 40 -7.43 1.05 -3.69
C ALA A 40 -6.72 -0.24 -3.26
N GLN A 41 -5.42 -0.15 -3.02
CA GLN A 41 -4.64 -1.31 -2.59
C GLN A 41 -4.91 -1.68 -1.13
N VAL A 42 -5.14 -0.71 -0.24
CA VAL A 42 -5.55 -0.97 1.16
C VAL A 42 -6.88 -1.72 1.19
N PHE A 43 -7.89 -1.23 0.45
CA PHE A 43 -9.19 -1.87 0.33
C PHE A 43 -9.08 -3.33 -0.16
N ASP A 44 -8.25 -3.58 -1.16
CA ASP A 44 -8.02 -4.95 -1.67
C ASP A 44 -7.34 -5.87 -0.65
N ASN A 45 -6.50 -5.33 0.23
CA ASN A 45 -5.86 -6.10 1.30
C ASN A 45 -6.84 -6.46 2.40
N GLU A 46 -7.67 -5.50 2.83
CA GLU A 46 -8.69 -5.72 3.85
C GLU A 46 -9.70 -6.75 3.37
N LYS A 47 -10.14 -6.66 2.10
CA LYS A 47 -10.99 -7.67 1.47
C LYS A 47 -10.38 -9.06 1.55
N ARG A 48 -9.09 -9.17 1.23
CA ARG A 48 -8.36 -10.44 1.26
C ARG A 48 -8.20 -10.96 2.69
N TYR A 49 -7.81 -10.10 3.63
CA TYR A 49 -7.71 -10.44 5.04
C TYR A 49 -9.04 -11.01 5.55
N ILE A 50 -10.14 -10.34 5.20
CA ILE A 50 -11.47 -10.78 5.61
C ILE A 50 -11.76 -12.19 5.07
N ARG A 51 -11.45 -12.48 3.81
CA ARG A 51 -11.63 -13.81 3.20
C ARG A 51 -10.71 -14.89 3.77
N GLU A 52 -9.49 -14.53 4.18
CA GLU A 52 -8.49 -15.48 4.69
C GLU A 52 -8.76 -15.86 6.16
N PHE A 53 -9.21 -14.91 6.98
CA PHE A 53 -9.30 -15.09 8.44
C PHE A 53 -10.73 -15.18 8.97
N PHE A 54 -11.73 -14.71 8.24
CA PHE A 54 -13.14 -14.93 8.55
C PHE A 54 -13.74 -15.89 7.51
N PRO A 55 -14.00 -17.16 7.86
CA PRO A 55 -14.64 -18.10 6.96
C PRO A 55 -16.10 -17.69 6.76
N ILE A 56 -16.34 -16.79 5.81
CA ILE A 56 -17.66 -16.28 5.50
C ILE A 56 -18.37 -17.30 4.60
N GLU A 57 -19.43 -17.92 5.11
CA GLU A 57 -20.26 -18.84 4.33
C GLU A 57 -21.06 -18.07 3.27
N ALA A 58 -21.18 -18.63 2.06
CA ALA A 58 -21.77 -17.99 0.87
C ALA A 58 -23.25 -17.54 0.99
N ASN A 59 -23.91 -17.81 2.11
CA ASN A 59 -25.31 -17.46 2.38
C ASN A 59 -25.48 -16.59 3.64
N THR A 60 -24.40 -15.98 4.13
CA THR A 60 -24.45 -15.06 5.27
C THR A 60 -24.64 -13.62 4.82
N ASP A 61 -25.16 -12.78 5.72
CA ASP A 61 -25.25 -11.34 5.50
C ASP A 61 -23.86 -10.73 5.28
N GLU A 62 -22.85 -11.24 5.98
CA GLU A 62 -21.43 -10.86 5.83
C GLU A 62 -20.89 -11.15 4.42
N TYR A 63 -21.23 -12.30 3.83
CA TYR A 63 -20.86 -12.61 2.44
C TYR A 63 -21.48 -11.62 1.47
N THR A 64 -22.78 -11.37 1.65
CA THR A 64 -23.53 -10.46 0.79
C THR A 64 -23.01 -9.03 0.92
N ARG A 65 -22.67 -8.60 2.14
CA ARG A 65 -22.07 -7.29 2.44
C ARG A 65 -20.73 -7.12 1.72
N LEU A 66 -19.81 -8.08 1.85
CA LEU A 66 -18.51 -8.02 1.17
C LEU A 66 -18.64 -8.03 -0.35
N ALA A 67 -19.50 -8.89 -0.91
CA ALA A 67 -19.75 -8.96 -2.34
C ALA A 67 -20.34 -7.65 -2.91
N ASN A 68 -21.21 -6.99 -2.15
CA ASN A 68 -21.77 -5.70 -2.52
C ASN A 68 -20.70 -4.59 -2.51
N LEU A 69 -19.82 -4.57 -1.51
CA LEU A 69 -18.69 -3.63 -1.46
C LEU A 69 -17.74 -3.83 -2.64
N GLU A 70 -17.42 -5.08 -2.99
CA GLU A 70 -16.59 -5.39 -4.16
C GLU A 70 -17.20 -4.89 -5.47
N LYS A 71 -18.51 -5.12 -5.64
CA LYS A 71 -19.23 -4.63 -6.81
C LYS A 71 -19.21 -3.11 -6.87
N ALA A 72 -19.49 -2.45 -5.75
CA ALA A 72 -19.51 -1.00 -5.66
C ALA A 72 -18.12 -0.40 -5.93
N ALA A 73 -17.04 -0.97 -5.37
CA ALA A 73 -15.67 -0.57 -5.67
C ALA A 73 -15.33 -0.71 -7.15
N GLY A 74 -15.75 -1.80 -7.80
CA GLY A 74 -15.59 -1.98 -9.23
C GLY A 74 -16.32 -0.92 -10.07
N GLU A 75 -17.44 -0.38 -9.59
CA GLU A 75 -18.15 0.74 -10.23
C GLU A 75 -17.46 2.09 -9.99
N GLU A 76 -16.92 2.31 -8.78
CA GLU A 76 -16.16 3.52 -8.44
C GLU A 76 -14.84 3.60 -9.22
N TYR A 77 -14.11 2.50 -9.38
CA TYR A 77 -12.87 2.48 -10.18
C TYR A 77 -13.09 2.85 -11.65
N LYS A 78 -14.24 2.49 -12.24
CA LYS A 78 -14.58 2.90 -13.62
C LYS A 78 -14.69 4.42 -13.75
N GLN A 79 -14.96 5.13 -12.65
CA GLN A 79 -15.02 6.58 -12.66
C GLN A 79 -13.64 7.25 -12.74
N LEU A 80 -12.55 6.49 -12.59
CA LEU A 80 -11.19 6.97 -12.84
C LEU A 80 -10.79 6.88 -14.32
N PHE A 81 -11.55 6.19 -15.18
CA PHE A 81 -11.21 6.11 -16.62
C PHE A 81 -11.13 7.48 -17.30
N PRO A 82 -12.06 8.43 -17.07
CA PRO A 82 -11.93 9.79 -17.61
C PRO A 82 -10.72 10.57 -17.06
N VAL A 83 -10.23 10.21 -15.87
CA VAL A 83 -9.00 10.79 -15.29
C VAL A 83 -7.78 10.26 -16.03
N TYR A 84 -7.73 8.95 -16.29
CA TYR A 84 -6.65 8.34 -17.07
C TYR A 84 -6.67 8.79 -18.54
N ASP A 85 -7.84 9.07 -19.12
CA ASP A 85 -7.96 9.55 -20.49
C ASP A 85 -7.46 11.00 -20.67
N ARG A 86 -7.49 11.83 -19.60
CA ARG A 86 -7.04 13.23 -19.66
C ARG A 86 -5.57 13.42 -19.28
N LEU A 87 -4.99 12.50 -18.49
CA LEU A 87 -3.59 12.54 -18.08
C LEU A 87 -2.72 11.76 -19.07
N SER A 88 -1.61 12.34 -19.47
CA SER A 88 -0.57 11.61 -20.18
C SER A 88 0.17 10.67 -19.23
N THR A 89 0.71 9.56 -19.77
CA THR A 89 1.56 8.64 -19.00
C THR A 89 2.70 9.36 -18.30
N GLN A 90 3.32 10.36 -18.96
CA GLN A 90 4.42 11.12 -18.37
C GLN A 90 3.96 11.95 -17.16
N GLU A 91 2.79 12.58 -17.21
CA GLU A 91 2.25 13.33 -16.06
C GLU A 91 2.04 12.41 -14.85
N VAL A 92 1.55 11.19 -15.06
CA VAL A 92 1.39 10.21 -13.97
C VAL A 92 2.76 9.76 -13.42
N VAL A 93 3.73 9.49 -14.32
CA VAL A 93 5.11 9.15 -13.94
C VAL A 93 5.76 10.27 -13.12
N ASP A 94 5.64 11.52 -13.56
CA ASP A 94 6.20 12.69 -12.89
C ASP A 94 5.58 12.90 -11.50
N LEU A 95 4.26 12.70 -11.37
CA LEU A 95 3.56 12.74 -10.09
C LEU A 95 4.10 11.69 -9.12
N ILE A 96 4.21 10.43 -9.57
CA ILE A 96 4.73 9.32 -8.76
C ILE A 96 6.18 9.61 -8.36
N TYR A 97 7.02 10.04 -9.30
CA TYR A 97 8.43 10.31 -9.06
C TYR A 97 8.64 11.47 -8.08
N THR A 98 7.86 12.55 -8.22
CA THR A 98 7.90 13.70 -7.31
C THR A 98 7.55 13.29 -5.88
N GLU A 99 6.53 12.46 -5.70
CA GLU A 99 6.17 11.96 -4.37
C GLU A 99 7.28 11.05 -3.81
N LEU A 100 7.83 10.13 -4.62
CA LEU A 100 8.96 9.27 -4.21
C LEU A 100 10.17 10.10 -3.75
N GLN A 101 10.54 11.17 -4.46
CA GLN A 101 11.64 12.06 -4.07
C GLN A 101 11.41 12.73 -2.71
N LYS A 102 10.16 12.90 -2.29
CA LYS A 102 9.79 13.47 -0.99
C LYS A 102 9.79 12.41 0.11
N ILE A 103 9.17 11.25 -0.11
CA ILE A 103 8.94 10.25 0.94
C ILE A 103 10.13 9.30 1.18
N VAL A 104 10.99 9.07 0.18
CA VAL A 104 12.19 8.22 0.33
C VAL A 104 13.18 8.79 1.35
N PRO A 105 13.55 10.09 1.29
CA PRO A 105 14.42 10.70 2.31
C PRO A 105 13.78 10.70 3.70
N GLU A 106 12.46 10.84 3.79
CA GLU A 106 11.74 10.76 5.05
C GLU A 106 11.86 9.37 5.68
N TYR A 107 11.67 8.32 4.89
CA TYR A 107 11.85 6.93 5.34
C TYR A 107 13.29 6.67 5.82
N GLN A 108 14.29 7.10 5.05
CA GLN A 108 15.70 6.98 5.43
C GLN A 108 15.98 7.67 6.77
N LYS A 109 15.50 8.90 6.93
CA LYS A 109 15.65 9.65 8.18
C LYS A 109 14.98 8.95 9.36
N ARG A 110 13.77 8.39 9.18
CA ARG A 110 13.11 7.61 10.23
C ARG A 110 13.99 6.44 10.65
N MET A 111 14.54 5.70 9.68
CA MET A 111 15.41 4.55 9.95
C MET A 111 16.72 4.88 10.69
N ASP A 112 17.26 6.08 10.56
CA ASP A 112 18.44 6.51 11.34
C ASP A 112 18.18 6.57 12.86
N TYR A 113 16.91 6.71 13.27
CA TYR A 113 16.47 6.75 14.68
C TYR A 113 15.61 5.54 15.06
N PHE A 114 15.76 4.41 14.35
CA PHE A 114 14.95 3.21 14.58
C PHE A 114 15.01 2.72 16.04
N GLY A 115 16.19 2.82 16.68
CA GLY A 115 16.41 2.38 18.05
C GLY A 115 15.52 3.06 19.09
N ASP A 116 15.03 4.28 18.79
CA ASP A 116 14.24 5.15 19.67
C ASP A 116 12.74 5.18 19.29
N MET A 117 12.31 4.38 18.32
CA MET A 117 10.91 4.33 17.90
C MET A 117 10.04 3.61 18.93
N ASP A 118 8.91 4.23 19.26
CA ASP A 118 7.78 3.54 19.87
C ASP A 118 6.99 2.74 18.81
N LEU A 119 6.02 1.96 19.27
CA LEU A 119 5.20 1.10 18.42
C LEU A 119 4.48 1.88 17.31
N ASP A 120 3.91 3.04 17.64
CA ASP A 120 3.14 3.84 16.69
C ASP A 120 4.05 4.40 15.59
N LYS A 121 5.20 4.97 15.96
CA LYS A 121 6.20 5.45 14.98
C LYS A 121 6.75 4.34 14.11
N LEU A 122 6.91 3.14 14.65
CA LEU A 122 7.33 1.98 13.88
C LEU A 122 6.25 1.63 12.82
N ILE A 123 4.98 1.59 13.21
CA ILE A 123 3.86 1.34 12.30
C ILE A 123 3.82 2.40 11.19
N GLU A 124 3.89 3.69 11.53
CA GLU A 124 3.91 4.76 10.53
C GLU A 124 5.11 4.64 9.58
N THR A 125 6.27 4.20 10.09
CA THR A 125 7.47 3.99 9.26
C THR A 125 7.29 2.82 8.29
N LEU A 126 6.59 1.77 8.72
CA LEU A 126 6.23 0.63 7.86
C LEU A 126 5.18 1.02 6.82
N GLU A 127 4.18 1.83 7.19
CA GLU A 127 3.20 2.39 6.25
C GLU A 127 3.88 3.27 5.18
N LEU A 128 4.83 4.09 5.59
CA LEU A 128 5.61 4.93 4.67
C LEU A 128 6.45 4.09 3.69
N ARG A 129 7.13 3.05 4.19
CA ARG A 129 7.86 2.08 3.37
C ARG A 129 6.95 1.41 2.34
N ASP A 130 5.76 1.00 2.74
CA ASP A 130 4.83 0.29 1.88
C ASP A 130 4.19 1.21 0.84
N ARG A 131 3.92 2.48 1.20
CA ARG A 131 3.57 3.54 0.24
C ARG A 131 4.65 3.72 -0.82
N ILE A 132 5.92 3.79 -0.41
CA ILE A 132 7.06 3.86 -1.35
C ILE A 132 7.04 2.68 -2.33
N LYS A 133 6.86 1.47 -1.81
CA LYS A 133 6.84 0.24 -2.60
C LYS A 133 5.69 0.19 -3.59
N LEU A 134 4.49 0.62 -3.18
CA LEU A 134 3.33 0.73 -4.06
C LEU A 134 3.61 1.73 -5.18
N LEU A 135 4.15 2.89 -4.85
CA LEU A 135 4.46 3.92 -5.85
C LEU A 135 5.52 3.44 -6.84
N PHE A 136 6.50 2.64 -6.41
CA PHE A 136 7.43 1.98 -7.33
C PHE A 136 6.75 0.94 -8.24
N ASP A 137 5.84 0.13 -7.70
CA ASP A 137 5.08 -0.84 -8.51
C ASP A 137 4.19 -0.10 -9.53
N GLU A 138 3.53 1.01 -9.14
CA GLU A 138 2.77 1.86 -10.07
C GLU A 138 3.69 2.51 -11.11
N LEU A 139 4.85 3.03 -10.70
CA LEU A 139 5.85 3.56 -11.62
C LEU A 139 6.25 2.52 -12.66
N GLU A 140 6.56 1.28 -12.24
CA GLU A 140 6.86 0.14 -13.12
C GLU A 140 5.69 -0.13 -14.09
N VAL A 141 4.45 -0.11 -13.60
CA VAL A 141 3.27 -0.31 -14.45
C VAL A 141 3.17 0.79 -15.49
N TRP A 142 3.18 2.07 -15.11
CA TRP A 142 2.97 3.21 -16.01
C TRP A 142 4.13 3.39 -17.00
N THR A 143 5.36 3.13 -16.57
CA THR A 143 6.54 3.13 -17.45
C THR A 143 6.56 1.95 -18.43
N ASN A 144 6.07 0.77 -18.04
CA ASN A 144 6.01 -0.40 -18.92
C ASN A 144 4.74 -0.46 -19.79
N ARG A 145 3.63 0.19 -19.38
CA ARG A 145 2.32 0.07 -20.06
C ARG A 145 2.29 0.72 -21.44
N PHE A 146 3.08 1.76 -21.70
CA PHE A 146 3.05 2.46 -22.99
C PHE A 146 4.42 3.00 -23.42
N VAL A 147 5.18 2.10 -24.06
CA VAL A 147 6.32 2.33 -24.98
C VAL A 147 7.65 2.85 -24.39
N ARG A 148 8.67 1.98 -24.55
CA ARG A 148 10.10 2.27 -24.80
C ARG A 148 10.45 3.77 -24.91
N LYS A 149 11.14 4.31 -23.91
CA LYS A 149 12.29 5.26 -24.00
C LYS A 149 12.45 6.03 -22.68
N ASP A 150 13.47 5.74 -21.89
CA ASP A 150 14.73 6.48 -21.86
C ASP A 150 15.64 5.91 -20.76
N ARG A 151 16.91 5.67 -21.12
CA ARG A 151 17.88 4.97 -20.27
C ARG A 151 18.23 5.75 -18.99
N ILE A 152 18.08 7.08 -19.01
CA ILE A 152 18.38 7.97 -17.89
C ILE A 152 17.28 7.91 -16.81
N GLU A 153 16.02 7.74 -17.21
CA GLU A 153 14.89 7.58 -16.28
C GLU A 153 15.04 6.28 -15.46
N LEU A 154 15.47 5.20 -16.13
CA LEU A 154 15.77 3.90 -15.52
C LEU A 154 16.95 4.00 -14.54
N GLU A 155 18.05 4.68 -14.90
CA GLU A 155 19.21 4.85 -14.02
C GLU A 155 18.84 5.61 -12.72
N ARG A 156 17.98 6.63 -12.80
CA ARG A 156 17.50 7.36 -11.61
C ARG A 156 16.53 6.54 -10.74
N GLN A 157 15.74 5.67 -11.36
CA GLN A 157 14.89 4.71 -10.63
C GLN A 157 15.75 3.69 -9.89
N ASP A 158 16.78 3.16 -10.55
CA ASP A 158 17.72 2.19 -9.97
C ASP A 158 18.43 2.74 -8.72
N ASP A 159 18.82 4.02 -8.72
CA ASP A 159 19.43 4.67 -7.55
C ASP A 159 18.48 4.77 -6.35
N LEU A 160 17.21 5.13 -6.58
CA LEU A 160 16.21 5.16 -5.51
C LEU A 160 15.85 3.75 -5.03
N PHE A 161 15.75 2.78 -5.93
CA PHE A 161 15.55 1.36 -5.59
C PHE A 161 16.69 0.80 -4.73
N LYS A 162 17.93 1.13 -5.10
CA LYS A 162 19.11 0.72 -4.34
C LYS A 162 19.09 1.31 -2.92
N GLN A 163 18.80 2.60 -2.80
CA GLN A 163 18.66 3.28 -1.51
C GLN A 163 17.60 2.65 -0.61
N ILE A 164 16.44 2.29 -1.17
CA ILE A 164 15.38 1.58 -0.44
C ILE A 164 15.83 0.20 0.00
N THR A 165 16.51 -0.54 -0.88
CA THR A 165 16.98 -1.91 -0.60
C THR A 165 18.00 -1.92 0.55
N GLU A 166 18.93 -0.96 0.56
CA GLU A 166 19.89 -0.78 1.65
C GLU A 166 19.20 -0.42 2.96
N THR A 167 18.19 0.44 2.91
CA THR A 167 17.42 0.88 4.07
C THR A 167 16.55 -0.25 4.65
N ASP A 168 15.90 -1.04 3.78
CA ASP A 168 15.17 -2.25 4.18
C ASP A 168 16.12 -3.23 4.88
N THR A 169 17.36 -3.36 4.40
CA THR A 169 18.34 -4.26 5.02
C THR A 169 18.60 -3.90 6.48
N LYS A 170 18.79 -2.60 6.78
CA LYS A 170 18.93 -2.11 8.15
C LYS A 170 17.69 -2.41 9.01
N LEU A 171 16.49 -2.20 8.47
CA LEU A 171 15.23 -2.47 9.18
C LEU A 171 15.15 -3.91 9.67
N LYS A 172 15.59 -4.89 8.88
CA LYS A 172 15.57 -6.29 9.33
C LYS A 172 16.58 -6.59 10.41
N ASP A 173 17.81 -6.11 10.25
CA ASP A 173 18.85 -6.39 11.24
C ASP A 173 18.43 -5.84 12.61
N GLU A 174 17.77 -4.69 12.65
CA GLU A 174 17.24 -4.10 13.88
C GLU A 174 15.99 -4.81 14.44
N LEU A 175 15.06 -5.26 13.59
CA LEU A 175 13.88 -6.01 14.02
C LEU A 175 14.26 -7.39 14.56
N VAL A 176 15.12 -8.16 13.88
CA VAL A 176 15.51 -9.52 14.31
C VAL A 176 16.15 -9.55 15.71
N VAL A 177 16.79 -8.46 16.15
CA VAL A 177 17.52 -8.38 17.42
C VAL A 177 16.63 -8.15 18.65
N LYS A 178 15.38 -7.67 18.52
CA LYS A 178 14.50 -7.30 19.67
C LYS A 178 13.28 -8.25 19.85
N SER A 179 13.52 -9.52 20.14
CA SER A 179 12.60 -10.66 19.94
C SER A 179 11.30 -10.78 20.78
N SER A 180 10.82 -9.79 21.53
CA SER A 180 9.60 -9.96 22.38
C SER A 180 8.40 -9.09 22.02
N THR A 181 8.57 -8.04 21.21
CA THR A 181 7.51 -7.08 20.85
C THR A 181 6.85 -7.37 19.48
N HIS A 182 7.34 -8.38 18.75
CA HIS A 182 7.01 -8.60 17.33
C HIS A 182 5.59 -9.09 17.04
N LYS A 183 4.94 -9.76 17.99
CA LYS A 183 3.61 -10.36 17.74
C LYS A 183 2.51 -9.31 17.59
N ASP A 184 2.53 -8.26 18.41
CA ASP A 184 1.53 -7.18 18.33
C ASP A 184 1.78 -6.29 17.10
N ILE A 185 3.07 -6.03 16.78
CA ILE A 185 3.48 -5.35 15.54
C ILE A 185 2.99 -6.13 14.32
N TYR A 186 3.15 -7.45 14.33
CA TYR A 186 2.74 -8.33 13.24
C TYR A 186 1.23 -8.27 12.97
N MET A 187 0.39 -8.41 14.01
CA MET A 187 -1.07 -8.36 13.85
C MET A 187 -1.55 -6.99 13.37
N GLU A 188 -0.99 -5.91 13.93
CA GLU A 188 -1.41 -4.55 13.58
C GLU A 188 -1.01 -4.19 12.14
N ALA A 189 0.22 -4.54 11.76
CA ALA A 189 0.73 -4.32 10.43
C ALA A 189 0.00 -5.16 9.37
N GLU A 190 -0.36 -6.42 9.64
CA GLU A 190 -1.13 -7.21 8.66
C GLU A 190 -2.44 -6.53 8.27
N SER A 191 -3.07 -5.80 9.21
CA SER A 191 -4.31 -5.08 8.96
C SER A 191 -4.15 -3.74 8.23
N ARG A 192 -2.95 -3.15 8.20
CA ARG A 192 -2.70 -1.78 7.70
C ARG A 192 -1.79 -1.71 6.48
N LEU A 193 -0.98 -2.74 6.26
CA LEU A 193 0.09 -2.72 5.26
C LEU A 193 -0.39 -3.07 3.85
N ILE A 194 0.33 -2.51 2.87
CA ILE A 194 -0.06 -2.52 1.47
C ILE A 194 0.49 -3.79 0.77
N ARG A 195 -0.37 -4.73 0.34
CA ARG A 195 0.04 -5.91 -0.49
C ARG A 195 0.02 -5.55 -1.99
N LYS A 196 0.26 -6.56 -2.84
CA LYS A 196 0.41 -6.41 -4.29
C LYS A 196 -0.93 -6.61 -5.02
N PRO A 197 -1.15 -5.95 -6.18
CA PRO A 197 -2.42 -6.00 -6.91
C PRO A 197 -2.83 -7.40 -7.42
N ASN A 198 -1.86 -8.31 -7.62
CA ASN A 198 -2.10 -9.62 -8.24
C ASN A 198 -2.26 -10.79 -7.25
N GLY A 199 -2.40 -10.50 -5.95
CA GLY A 199 -2.57 -11.51 -4.91
C GLY A 199 -1.34 -12.39 -4.62
N LYS A 200 -0.25 -12.27 -5.40
CA LYS A 200 1.02 -12.91 -5.08
C LYS A 200 1.75 -12.10 -4.00
N LYS A 201 2.32 -12.79 -3.01
CA LYS A 201 3.31 -12.20 -2.10
C LYS A 201 4.50 -11.75 -2.96
N ARG A 202 4.67 -10.45 -3.20
CA ARG A 202 5.81 -9.92 -3.98
C ARG A 202 6.69 -9.00 -3.12
N TYR A 203 6.37 -8.86 -1.83
CA TYR A 203 7.36 -8.64 -0.77
C TYR A 203 7.16 -9.78 0.22
N ASP A 204 8.18 -10.60 0.42
CA ASP A 204 8.30 -11.28 1.69
C ASP A 204 8.43 -10.15 2.70
N PHE A 205 7.41 -9.95 3.52
CA PHE A 205 7.58 -9.31 4.81
C PHE A 205 8.48 -10.26 5.61
N TRP A 206 9.75 -10.29 5.28
CA TRP A 206 10.78 -11.11 5.88
C TRP A 206 10.92 -10.92 7.39
N TRP A 207 10.50 -9.77 7.93
CA TRP A 207 10.37 -9.57 9.37
C TRP A 207 9.14 -10.29 9.98
N TRP A 208 8.19 -10.75 9.17
CA TRP A 208 7.13 -11.69 9.60
C TRP A 208 7.69 -13.10 9.87
N HIS A 209 8.84 -13.44 9.29
CA HIS A 209 9.58 -14.68 9.57
C HIS A 209 10.70 -14.50 10.61
N ALA A 210 10.94 -13.28 11.10
CA ALA A 210 11.91 -13.05 12.18
C ALA A 210 11.45 -13.62 13.54
N GLY A 211 10.24 -14.21 13.58
CA GLY A 211 9.70 -14.97 14.71
C GLY A 211 9.34 -16.42 14.38
N GLU A 212 9.73 -16.96 13.22
CA GLU A 212 9.71 -18.40 12.92
C GLU A 212 11.07 -19.05 13.21
#